data_AF-A0AAN7RTB9-F1
#
_entry.id   AF-A0AAN7RTB9-F1
#
_cell.length_a   1.000
_cell.length_b   1.000
_cell.length_c   1.000
_cell.angle_alpha   90.00
_cell.angle_beta   90.00
_cell.angle_gamma   90.00
#
_symmetry.space_group_name_H-M   'P 1'
#
loop_
_entity.id
_entity.type
_entity.pdbx_description
1 polymer ?
#
loop_
_entity_poly.entity_id
_entity_poly.type
_entity_poly.pdbx_seq_one_letter_code
_entity_poly.pdbx_strand_id
1 'polypeptide(L)'
;MEGKLTHKINTESSLWSLEPGKCILISLNKGDEYWWNAILEGEEQIDIDKINKERSMATVDEEEHAVLDRLTFDYHQKLQGKPQSHELKVHEMLKKGWDTEGSPFRGQKFDPSMFNISPGAVQF
;
A
#
# COMPACT_ATOMS: atom_id res chain seq x y z
N MET A 1 3.32 -33.06 13.87
CA MET A 1 2.21 -32.22 13.40
C MET A 1 1.83 -32.70 12.02
N GLU A 2 0.54 -32.89 11.79
CA GLU A 2 -0.03 -33.24 10.49
C GLU A 2 -1.32 -32.45 10.34
N GLY A 3 -1.54 -31.87 9.16
CA GLY A 3 -2.71 -31.05 8.89
C GLY A 3 -2.55 -30.21 7.65
N LYS A 4 -3.66 -29.61 7.22
CA LYS A 4 -3.71 -28.70 6.06
C LYS A 4 -3.50 -27.27 6.53
N LEU A 5 -2.59 -26.54 5.88
CA LEU A 5 -2.38 -25.12 6.15
C LEU A 5 -3.64 -24.33 5.81
N THR A 6 -3.98 -23.35 6.65
CA THR A 6 -5.11 -22.44 6.43
C THR A 6 -4.92 -21.55 5.19
N HIS A 7 -3.66 -21.25 4.86
CA HIS A 7 -3.27 -20.37 3.76
C HIS A 7 -2.15 -20.98 2.92
N LYS A 8 -2.04 -20.54 1.68
CA LYS A 8 -0.93 -20.92 0.81
C LYS A 8 0.37 -20.26 1.28
N ILE A 9 1.46 -21.02 1.17
CA ILE A 9 2.82 -20.56 1.43
C ILE A 9 3.65 -20.61 0.16
N ASN A 10 4.69 -19.79 0.11
CA ASN A 10 5.76 -19.96 -0.86
C ASN A 10 6.72 -21.04 -0.35
N THR A 11 6.57 -22.26 -0.85
CA THR A 11 7.39 -23.41 -0.44
C THR A 11 8.85 -23.30 -0.85
N GLU A 12 9.17 -22.55 -1.92
CA GLU A 12 10.53 -22.41 -2.43
C GLU A 12 11.41 -21.52 -1.53
N SER A 13 10.79 -20.52 -0.90
CA SER A 13 11.45 -19.59 0.03
C SER A 13 11.19 -19.92 1.50
N SER A 14 10.38 -20.94 1.79
CA SER A 14 10.21 -21.49 3.13
C SER A 14 11.35 -22.46 3.44
N LEU A 15 11.72 -22.55 4.70
CA LEU A 15 12.88 -23.35 5.13
C LEU A 15 12.64 -23.97 6.51
N TRP A 16 13.39 -25.02 6.81
CA TRP A 16 13.41 -25.64 8.12
C TRP A 16 14.85 -25.90 8.54
N SER A 17 15.09 -25.88 9.85
CA SER A 17 16.38 -26.24 10.43
C SER A 17 16.16 -27.11 11.67
N LEU A 18 17.15 -27.93 11.98
CA LEU A 18 17.17 -28.75 13.18
C LEU A 18 18.17 -28.15 14.17
N GLU A 19 17.70 -27.83 15.37
CA GLU A 19 18.55 -27.54 16.52
C GLU A 19 18.71 -28.83 17.35
N PRO A 20 19.85 -29.54 17.27
CA PRO A 20 20.01 -30.82 17.94
C PRO A 20 19.77 -30.73 19.45
N GLY A 21 18.93 -31.63 19.98
CA GLY A 21 18.57 -31.65 21.40
C GLY A 21 17.58 -30.57 21.83
N LYS A 22 17.08 -29.74 20.92
CA LYS A 22 16.06 -28.72 21.20
C LYS A 22 14.78 -28.92 20.39
N CYS A 23 14.78 -28.55 19.12
CA CYS A 23 13.58 -28.52 18.30
C CYS A 23 13.90 -28.45 16.80
N ILE A 24 12.87 -28.67 15.99
CA ILE A 24 12.87 -28.31 14.57
C ILE A 24 12.26 -26.92 14.47
N LEU A 25 13.00 -25.99 13.88
CA LEU A 25 12.51 -24.66 13.55
C LEU A 25 11.97 -24.68 12.11
N ILE A 26 10.75 -24.18 11.93
CA ILE A 26 10.10 -24.08 10.62
C ILE A 26 9.81 -22.61 10.35
N SER A 27 10.34 -22.10 9.26
CA SER A 27 10.12 -20.74 8.77
C SER A 27 9.29 -20.79 7.50
N LEU A 28 8.02 -20.39 7.60
CA LEU A 28 7.09 -20.37 6.47
C LEU A 28 7.01 -18.98 5.88
N ASN A 29 7.28 -18.86 4.58
CA ASN A 29 7.06 -17.62 3.84
C ASN A 29 5.62 -17.57 3.32
N LYS A 30 4.92 -16.48 3.62
CA LYS A 30 3.52 -16.32 3.22
C LYS A 30 3.41 -16.11 1.72
N GLY A 31 2.34 -16.63 1.12
CA GLY A 31 2.03 -16.32 -0.28
C GLY A 31 1.47 -14.90 -0.48
N ASP A 32 0.74 -14.40 0.52
CA ASP A 32 0.08 -13.10 0.51
C ASP A 32 0.19 -12.43 1.89
N GLU A 33 0.01 -11.10 1.94
CA GLU A 33 0.13 -10.28 3.15
C GLU A 33 -1.15 -10.28 4.00
N TYR A 34 -1.50 -11.45 4.57
CA TYR A 34 -2.61 -11.58 5.51
C TYR A 34 -2.16 -11.96 6.92
N TRP A 35 -2.91 -11.48 7.92
CA TRP A 35 -2.83 -12.01 9.28
C TRP A 35 -3.49 -13.38 9.31
N TRP A 36 -2.77 -14.38 9.82
CA TRP A 36 -3.32 -15.73 9.95
C TRP A 36 -3.87 -15.89 11.36
N ASN A 37 -5.11 -16.34 11.47
CA ASN A 37 -5.75 -16.69 12.73
C ASN A 37 -5.34 -18.08 13.24
N ALA A 38 -4.83 -18.96 12.37
CA ALA A 38 -4.30 -20.28 12.72
C ALA A 38 -3.34 -20.77 11.64
N ILE A 39 -2.46 -21.71 11.98
CA ILE A 39 -1.51 -22.30 11.01
C ILE A 39 -2.19 -23.46 10.27
N LEU A 40 -2.77 -24.42 10.99
CA LEU A 40 -3.50 -25.54 10.41
C LEU A 40 -5.02 -25.37 10.58
N GLU A 41 -5.76 -25.99 9.66
CA GLU A 41 -7.21 -26.11 9.74
C GLU A 41 -7.60 -26.93 10.98
N GLY A 42 -8.56 -26.43 11.77
CA GLY A 42 -9.08 -27.12 12.96
C GLY A 42 -8.34 -26.80 14.27
N GLU A 43 -7.28 -26.00 14.24
CA GLU A 43 -6.61 -25.49 15.43
C GLU A 43 -7.43 -24.37 16.11
N GLU A 44 -7.11 -24.10 17.38
CA GLU A 44 -7.65 -22.94 18.08
C GLU A 44 -7.20 -21.66 17.37
N GLN A 45 -8.16 -20.81 17.02
CA GLN A 45 -7.91 -19.59 16.28
C GLN A 45 -7.59 -18.43 17.24
N ILE A 46 -6.58 -17.65 16.89
CA ILE A 46 -6.32 -16.37 17.55
C ILE A 46 -7.26 -15.29 17.01
N ASP A 47 -7.61 -14.37 17.89
CA ASP A 47 -8.37 -13.18 17.53
C ASP A 47 -7.45 -12.13 16.88
N ILE A 48 -7.52 -12.02 15.55
CA ILE A 48 -6.70 -11.10 14.76
C ILE A 48 -6.93 -9.64 15.17
N ASP A 49 -8.11 -9.29 15.68
CA ASP A 49 -8.43 -7.92 16.08
C ASP A 49 -7.76 -7.49 17.38
N LYS A 50 -7.26 -8.45 18.17
CA LYS A 50 -6.43 -8.17 19.34
C LYS A 50 -4.95 -8.01 19.03
N ILE A 51 -4.52 -8.28 17.79
CA ILE A 51 -3.12 -8.13 17.38
C ILE A 51 -2.79 -6.64 17.25
N ASN A 52 -1.59 -6.24 17.71
CA ASN A 52 -1.09 -4.91 17.43
C ASN A 52 -0.71 -4.80 15.94
N LYS A 53 -1.49 -4.02 15.19
CA LYS A 53 -1.32 -3.80 13.74
C LYS A 53 -0.36 -2.65 13.44
N GLU A 54 0.18 -1.99 14.46
CA GLU A 54 1.13 -0.88 14.30
C GLU A 54 2.52 -1.43 13.97
N ARG A 55 3.13 -0.92 12.88
CA ARG A 55 4.54 -1.12 12.58
C ARG A 55 5.34 0.13 12.96
N SER A 56 6.54 -0.06 13.48
CA SER A 56 7.46 1.05 13.71
C SER A 56 7.84 1.69 12.39
N MET A 57 7.85 3.03 12.35
CA MET A 57 8.35 3.77 11.20
C MET A 57 9.82 3.46 10.86
N ALA A 58 10.60 2.98 11.83
CA ALA A 58 12.01 2.64 11.64
C ALA A 58 12.23 1.38 10.78
N THR A 59 11.19 0.58 10.54
CA THR A 59 11.26 -0.65 9.73
C THR A 59 10.55 -0.49 8.39
N VAL A 60 10.30 0.75 7.97
CA VAL A 60 9.75 1.09 6.65
C VAL A 60 10.90 1.23 5.69
N ASP A 61 10.80 0.61 4.51
CA ASP A 61 11.82 0.75 3.48
C ASP A 61 11.67 2.07 2.70
N GLU A 62 12.68 2.44 1.91
CA GLU A 62 12.71 3.73 1.19
C GLU A 62 11.61 3.87 0.14
N GLU A 63 11.11 2.76 -0.41
CA GLU A 63 10.02 2.77 -1.40
C GLU A 63 8.66 2.99 -0.71
N GLU A 64 8.43 2.35 0.43
CA GLU A 64 7.25 2.54 1.27
C GLU A 64 7.19 3.94 1.90
N HIS A 65 8.34 4.58 2.16
CA HIS A 65 8.40 5.95 2.67
C HIS A 65 7.73 6.95 1.72
N ALA A 66 7.96 6.85 0.41
CA ALA A 66 7.34 7.73 -0.57
C ALA A 66 5.81 7.60 -0.59
N VAL A 67 5.30 6.37 -0.38
CA VAL A 67 3.86 6.11 -0.30
C VAL A 67 3.26 6.73 0.97
N LEU A 68 3.93 6.58 2.12
CA LEU A 68 3.47 7.16 3.38
C LEU A 68 3.50 8.69 3.38
N ASP A 69 4.54 9.30 2.81
CA ASP A 69 4.64 10.76 2.66
C ASP A 69 3.48 11.28 1.80
N ARG A 70 3.17 10.59 0.69
CA ARG A 70 2.03 10.92 -0.16
C ARG A 70 0.71 10.81 0.60
N LEU A 71 0.49 9.72 1.33
CA LEU A 71 -0.73 9.52 2.13
C LEU A 71 -0.90 10.59 3.20
N THR A 72 0.20 10.96 3.87
CA THR A 72 0.22 12.01 4.89
C THR A 72 -0.10 13.38 4.28
N PHE A 73 0.49 13.69 3.13
CA PHE A 73 0.19 14.90 2.37
C PHE A 73 -1.29 14.95 1.96
N ASP A 74 -1.80 13.87 1.36
CA ASP A 74 -3.18 13.78 0.89
C ASP A 74 -4.19 13.89 2.02
N TYR A 75 -3.86 13.35 3.20
CA TYR A 75 -4.66 13.50 4.41
C TYR A 75 -4.72 14.95 4.88
N HIS A 76 -3.57 15.64 4.96
CA HIS A 76 -3.51 17.06 5.31
C HIS A 76 -4.26 17.95 4.31
N GLN A 77 -4.11 17.71 3.00
CA GLN A 77 -4.81 18.47 1.96
C GLN A 77 -6.32 18.30 2.08
N LYS A 78 -6.79 17.05 2.30
CA LYS A 78 -8.21 16.75 2.49
C LYS A 78 -8.81 17.49 3.69
N LEU A 79 -8.11 17.52 4.83
CA LEU A 79 -8.55 18.27 6.01
C LEU A 79 -8.66 19.77 5.75
N GLN A 80 -7.82 20.30 4.87
CA GLN A 80 -7.81 21.72 4.47
C GLN A 80 -8.75 22.03 3.30
N GLY A 81 -9.47 21.04 2.76
CA GLY A 81 -10.28 21.22 1.55
C GLY A 81 -9.46 21.56 0.30
N LYS A 82 -8.17 21.22 0.30
CA LYS A 82 -7.24 21.44 -0.80
C LYS A 82 -7.13 20.19 -1.68
N PRO A 83 -6.73 20.34 -2.95
CA PRO A 83 -6.58 19.21 -3.86
C PRO A 83 -5.50 18.22 -3.41
N GLN A 84 -5.77 16.94 -3.59
CA GLN A 84 -4.83 15.86 -3.27
C GLN A 84 -3.71 15.74 -4.33
N SER A 85 -2.66 14.98 -4.03
CA SER A 85 -1.48 14.79 -4.88
C SER A 85 -1.82 14.35 -6.32
N HIS A 86 -2.79 13.46 -6.48
CA HIS A 86 -3.26 13.01 -7.80
C HIS A 86 -3.96 14.13 -8.58
N GLU A 87 -4.79 14.93 -7.91
CA GLU A 87 -5.50 16.05 -8.53
C GLU A 87 -4.52 17.14 -8.96
N LEU A 88 -3.53 17.45 -8.12
CA LEU A 88 -2.44 18.38 -8.44
C LEU A 88 -1.69 17.94 -9.70
N LYS A 89 -1.36 16.64 -9.81
CA LYS A 89 -0.68 16.10 -10.98
C LYS A 89 -1.51 16.23 -12.25
N VAL A 90 -2.82 15.94 -12.18
CA VAL A 90 -3.73 16.15 -13.33
C VAL A 90 -3.84 17.64 -13.68
N HIS A 91 -3.97 18.53 -12.71
CA HIS A 91 -4.00 19.97 -12.94
C HIS A 91 -2.72 20.47 -13.61
N GLU A 92 -1.54 19.97 -13.22
CA GLU A 92 -0.28 20.29 -13.89
C GLU A 92 -0.25 19.80 -15.34
N MET A 93 -0.71 18.58 -15.61
CA MET A 93 -0.76 18.03 -16.97
C MET A 93 -1.71 18.84 -17.85
N LEU A 94 -2.91 19.17 -17.33
CA LEU A 94 -3.88 20.00 -18.03
C LEU A 94 -3.32 21.39 -18.31
N LYS A 95 -2.68 22.03 -17.31
CA LYS A 95 -2.06 23.34 -17.46
C LYS A 95 -0.94 23.33 -18.50
N LYS A 96 -0.07 22.31 -18.51
CA LYS A 96 0.96 22.15 -19.54
C LYS A 96 0.35 22.04 -20.94
N GLY A 97 -0.71 21.23 -21.10
CA GLY A 97 -1.44 21.13 -22.38
C GLY A 97 -2.13 22.44 -22.77
N TRP A 98 -2.65 23.18 -21.80
CA TRP A 98 -3.31 24.47 -21.98
C TRP A 98 -2.38 25.52 -22.60
N ASP A 99 -1.13 25.58 -22.12
CA ASP A 99 -0.12 26.57 -22.51
C ASP A 99 0.70 26.18 -23.75
N THR A 100 0.50 24.97 -24.29
CA THR A 100 1.25 24.45 -25.44
C THR A 100 0.94 25.22 -26.74
N GLU A 101 1.92 25.33 -27.63
CA GLU A 101 1.73 26.00 -28.93
C GLU A 101 0.70 25.27 -29.81
N GLY A 102 -0.27 26.01 -30.35
CA GLY A 102 -1.39 25.44 -31.11
C GLY A 102 -2.59 25.03 -30.24
N SER A 103 -2.51 25.13 -28.92
CA SER A 103 -3.67 24.95 -28.04
C SER A 103 -4.73 26.03 -28.29
N PRO A 104 -6.00 25.68 -28.49
CA PRO A 104 -7.09 26.65 -28.64
C PRO A 104 -7.36 27.44 -27.35
N PHE A 105 -6.78 27.00 -26.23
CA PHE A 105 -6.92 27.62 -24.91
C PHE A 105 -5.71 28.48 -24.52
N ARG A 106 -4.64 28.53 -25.33
CA ARG A 106 -3.42 29.29 -25.05
C ARG A 106 -3.74 30.77 -24.78
N GLY A 107 -3.30 31.28 -23.63
CA GLY A 107 -3.54 32.66 -23.20
C GLY A 107 -4.82 32.88 -22.38
N GLN A 108 -5.68 31.87 -22.25
CA GLN A 108 -6.80 31.90 -21.29
C GLN A 108 -6.32 31.50 -19.90
N LYS A 109 -6.95 32.02 -18.84
CA LYS A 109 -6.61 31.65 -17.45
C LYS A 109 -7.07 30.22 -17.17
N PHE A 110 -6.13 29.34 -16.82
CA PHE A 110 -6.45 28.01 -16.31
C PHE A 110 -7.04 28.10 -14.89
N ASP A 111 -8.25 27.56 -14.70
CA ASP A 111 -8.90 27.42 -13.40
C ASP A 111 -9.08 25.92 -13.07
N PRO A 112 -8.33 25.40 -12.08
CA PRO A 112 -8.40 24.01 -11.66
C PRO A 112 -9.79 23.56 -11.17
N SER A 113 -10.60 24.47 -10.63
CA SER A 113 -11.90 24.14 -10.02
C SER A 113 -12.96 23.70 -11.03
N MET A 114 -12.72 23.93 -12.33
CA MET A 114 -13.59 23.49 -13.41
C MET A 114 -13.56 21.96 -13.65
N PHE A 115 -12.61 21.25 -13.03
CA PHE A 115 -12.39 19.83 -13.28
C PHE A 115 -12.68 19.00 -12.03
N ASN A 116 -13.60 18.05 -12.16
CA ASN A 116 -13.83 17.04 -11.13
C ASN A 116 -12.97 15.81 -11.44
N ILE A 117 -11.90 15.60 -10.66
CA ILE A 117 -10.89 14.56 -10.92
C ILE A 117 -11.21 13.36 -10.05
N SER A 118 -11.50 12.21 -10.70
CA SER A 118 -11.71 10.96 -9.96
C SER A 118 -10.38 10.38 -9.44
N PRO A 119 -10.36 9.70 -8.28
CA PRO A 119 -9.15 9.08 -7.73
C PRO A 119 -8.40 8.10 -8.66
N GLY A 120 -9.07 7.56 -9.68
CA GLY A 120 -8.48 6.67 -10.69
C GLY A 120 -7.94 7.37 -11.95
N ALA A 121 -7.94 8.70 -12.01
CA ALA A 121 -7.56 9.46 -13.22
C ALA A 121 -6.05 9.39 -13.55
N VAL A 122 -5.22 8.97 -12.60
CA VAL A 122 -3.79 8.79 -12.79
C VAL A 122 -3.37 7.44 -12.22
N GLN A 123 -2.95 6.53 -13.08
CA GLN A 123 -2.18 5.36 -12.65
C GLN A 123 -0.71 5.79 -12.53
N PHE A 124 -0.12 5.48 -11.38
CA PHE A 124 1.32 5.62 -11.16
C PHE A 124 1.99 4.31 -11.53
#